data_AF-A0A0B1SRK8-F1
#
_entry.id   AF-A0A0B1SRK8-F1
#
_cell.length_a   1.000
_cell.length_b   1.000
_cell.length_c   1.000
_cell.angle_alpha   90.00
_cell.angle_beta   90.00
_cell.angle_gamma   90.00
#
_symmetry.space_group_name_H-M   'P 1'
#
loop_
_entity.id
_entity.type
_entity.pdbx_description
1 polymer ?
#
loop_
_entity_poly.entity_id
_entity_poly.type
_entity_poly.pdbx_seq_one_letter_code
_entity_poly.pdbx_strand_id
1 'polypeptide(L)'
;MTSSSISNELTSELAESWAQEYTSGIADMLSMESEWETIQRNIALSQEKEARLAENDVYVHQEHNPFLTMADPLAEGDRLMQAGDLGNAMLAYEAAVQKNPQDAEVK
;
A
#
# COMPACT_ATOMS: atom_id res chain seq x y z
N MET A 1 62.03 -9.67 -20.61
CA MET A 1 60.76 -10.34 -20.98
C MET A 1 59.86 -10.58 -19.77
N THR A 2 60.02 -9.86 -18.66
CA THR A 2 59.35 -10.17 -17.38
C THR A 2 58.11 -9.33 -17.10
N SER A 3 57.99 -8.15 -17.70
CA SER A 3 56.90 -7.20 -17.38
C SER A 3 55.52 -7.62 -17.88
N SER A 4 55.43 -8.30 -19.03
CA SER A 4 54.15 -8.74 -19.61
C SER A 4 53.56 -9.98 -18.94
N SER A 5 54.38 -10.80 -18.30
CA SER A 5 53.91 -11.99 -17.56
C SER A 5 53.29 -11.59 -16.22
N ILE A 6 53.89 -10.63 -15.52
CA ILE A 6 53.40 -10.11 -14.23
C ILE A 6 52.07 -9.37 -14.38
N SER A 7 51.88 -8.62 -15.47
CA SER A 7 50.61 -7.93 -15.73
C SER A 7 49.45 -8.89 -16.00
N ASN A 8 49.72 -10.03 -16.66
CA ASN A 8 48.68 -11.01 -16.96
C ASN A 8 48.22 -11.80 -15.73
N GLU A 9 49.14 -12.14 -14.82
CA GLU A 9 48.80 -12.80 -13.55
C GLU A 9 47.96 -11.88 -12.64
N LEU A 10 48.34 -10.60 -12.49
CA LEU A 10 47.56 -9.63 -11.70
C LEU A 10 46.15 -9.43 -12.22
N THR A 11 45.95 -9.48 -13.54
CA THR A 11 44.61 -9.41 -14.14
C THR A 11 43.81 -10.69 -13.96
N SER A 12 44.46 -11.87 -13.88
CA SER A 12 43.75 -13.13 -13.68
C SER A 12 43.34 -13.31 -12.22
N GLU A 13 44.20 -12.93 -11.26
CA GLU A 13 43.87 -12.94 -9.83
C GLU A 13 42.70 -11.99 -9.50
N LEU A 14 42.67 -10.82 -10.14
CA LEU A 14 41.54 -9.89 -10.00
C LEU A 14 40.26 -10.47 -10.62
N ALA A 15 40.35 -11.10 -11.80
CA ALA A 15 39.19 -11.76 -12.40
C ALA A 15 38.66 -12.92 -11.54
N GLU A 16 39.56 -13.70 -10.93
CA GLU A 16 39.22 -14.78 -10.01
C GLU A 16 38.59 -14.26 -8.71
N SER A 17 39.08 -13.14 -8.15
CA SER A 17 38.50 -12.56 -6.94
C SER A 17 37.06 -12.09 -7.17
N TRP A 18 36.79 -11.47 -8.32
CA TRP A 18 35.43 -11.03 -8.69
C TRP A 18 34.50 -12.22 -8.95
N ALA A 19 35.00 -13.28 -9.61
CA ALA A 19 34.22 -14.49 -9.84
C ALA A 19 33.88 -15.22 -8.52
N GLN A 20 34.82 -15.25 -7.59
CA GLN A 20 34.64 -15.85 -6.27
C GLN A 20 33.67 -15.03 -5.41
N GLU A 21 33.76 -13.71 -5.42
CA GLU A 21 32.82 -12.82 -4.74
C GLU A 21 31.40 -12.99 -5.29
N TYR A 22 31.24 -12.97 -6.62
CA TYR A 22 29.95 -13.18 -7.27
C TYR A 22 29.33 -14.53 -6.89
N THR A 23 30.10 -15.63 -6.98
CA THR A 23 29.61 -16.97 -6.66
C THR A 23 29.31 -17.16 -5.18
N SER A 24 30.07 -16.52 -4.29
CA SER A 24 29.81 -16.57 -2.85
C SER A 24 28.45 -15.97 -2.48
N GLY A 25 28.01 -14.94 -3.20
CA GLY A 25 26.71 -14.29 -3.01
C GLY A 25 25.53 -15.01 -3.66
N ILE A 26 25.76 -16.00 -4.53
CA ILE A 26 24.66 -16.67 -5.26
C ILE A 26 23.73 -17.42 -4.31
N ALA A 27 24.26 -18.09 -3.28
CA ALA A 27 23.43 -18.82 -2.33
C ALA A 27 22.47 -17.88 -1.57
N ASP A 28 22.97 -16.74 -1.10
CA ASP A 28 22.15 -15.72 -0.44
C ASP A 28 21.16 -15.06 -1.40
N MET A 29 21.59 -14.75 -2.64
CA MET A 29 20.71 -14.19 -3.67
C MET A 29 19.56 -15.14 -4.03
N LEU A 30 19.82 -16.45 -4.18
CA LEU A 30 18.79 -17.45 -4.45
C LEU A 30 17.84 -17.62 -3.24
N SER A 31 18.37 -17.53 -2.01
CA SER A 31 17.55 -17.52 -0.80
C SER A 31 16.62 -16.31 -0.77
N MET A 32 17.15 -15.11 -1.06
CA MET A 32 16.38 -13.87 -1.11
C MET A 32 15.31 -13.91 -2.22
N GLU A 33 15.60 -14.48 -3.38
CA GLU A 33 14.63 -14.64 -4.46
C GLU A 33 13.47 -15.56 -4.02
N SER A 34 13.77 -16.66 -3.34
CA SER A 34 12.74 -17.56 -2.79
C SER A 34 11.87 -16.89 -1.72
N GLU A 35 12.48 -16.08 -0.85
CA GLU A 35 11.74 -15.28 0.14
C GLU A 35 10.88 -14.21 -0.53
N TRP A 36 11.40 -13.58 -1.59
CA TRP A 36 10.68 -12.58 -2.37
C TRP A 36 9.46 -13.17 -3.08
N GLU A 37 9.59 -14.31 -3.74
CA GLU A 37 8.44 -15.01 -4.33
C GLU A 37 7.37 -15.36 -3.29
N THR A 38 7.80 -15.74 -2.08
CA THR A 38 6.91 -16.03 -0.96
C THR A 38 6.16 -14.76 -0.53
N ILE A 39 6.84 -13.63 -0.42
CA ILE A 39 6.23 -12.34 -0.10
C ILE A 39 5.21 -11.94 -1.16
N GLN A 40 5.57 -12.04 -2.45
CA GLN A 40 4.68 -11.71 -3.56
C GLN A 40 3.40 -12.56 -3.53
N ARG A 41 3.53 -13.87 -3.31
CA ARG A 41 2.40 -14.78 -3.16
C ARG A 41 1.49 -14.39 -1.99
N ASN A 42 2.09 -14.08 -0.84
CA ASN A 42 1.33 -13.71 0.36
C ASN A 42 0.60 -12.38 0.17
N ILE A 43 1.22 -11.40 -0.50
CA ILE A 43 0.58 -10.13 -0.86
C ILE A 43 -0.62 -10.40 -1.78
N ALA A 44 -0.45 -11.18 -2.85
CA ALA A 44 -1.55 -11.50 -3.77
C ALA A 44 -2.73 -12.19 -3.06
N LEU A 45 -2.46 -13.16 -2.18
CA LEU A 45 -3.48 -13.84 -1.39
C LEU A 45 -4.18 -12.89 -0.40
N SER A 46 -3.43 -12.00 0.24
CA SER A 46 -3.99 -11.01 1.15
C SER A 46 -4.91 -10.03 0.40
N GLN A 47 -4.52 -9.59 -0.79
CA GLN A 47 -5.32 -8.67 -1.61
C GLN A 47 -6.64 -9.32 -2.06
N GLU A 48 -6.64 -10.60 -2.46
CA GLU A 48 -7.88 -11.31 -2.79
C GLU A 48 -8.81 -11.40 -1.57
N LYS A 49 -8.25 -11.71 -0.39
CA LYS A 49 -9.01 -11.79 0.85
C LYS A 49 -9.59 -10.43 1.25
N GLU A 50 -8.78 -9.38 1.26
CA GLU A 50 -9.23 -8.02 1.63
C GLU A 50 -10.22 -7.48 0.60
N ALA A 51 -10.04 -7.75 -0.70
CA ALA A 51 -11.01 -7.38 -1.73
C ALA A 51 -12.36 -8.07 -1.53
N ARG A 52 -12.38 -9.37 -1.19
CA ARG A 52 -13.61 -10.09 -0.85
C ARG A 52 -14.28 -9.58 0.43
N LEU A 53 -13.50 -9.19 1.43
CA LEU A 53 -14.03 -8.61 2.65
C LEU A 53 -14.63 -7.22 2.36
N ALA A 54 -13.93 -6.39 1.58
CA ALA A 54 -14.40 -5.08 1.16
C ALA A 54 -15.66 -5.15 0.28
N GLU A 55 -15.79 -6.14 -0.61
CA GLU A 55 -17.00 -6.36 -1.40
C GLU A 55 -18.24 -6.65 -0.52
N ASN A 56 -18.03 -7.22 0.66
CA ASN A 56 -19.09 -7.51 1.62
C ASN A 56 -19.21 -6.47 2.75
N ASP A 57 -18.33 -5.46 2.78
CA ASP A 57 -18.34 -4.42 3.81
C ASP A 57 -19.39 -3.36 3.45
N VAL A 58 -20.64 -3.66 3.78
CA VAL A 58 -21.75 -2.72 3.65
C VAL A 58 -21.63 -1.71 4.79
N TYR A 59 -21.35 -0.46 4.45
CA TYR A 59 -21.30 0.62 5.41
C TYR A 59 -22.59 0.68 6.26
N VAL A 60 -22.43 0.62 7.58
CA VAL A 60 -23.54 0.64 8.55
C VAL A 60 -23.67 2.05 9.12
N HIS A 61 -24.83 2.67 8.88
CA HIS A 61 -25.11 4.01 9.39
C HIS A 61 -25.32 4.03 10.89
N GLN A 62 -24.99 5.15 11.53
CA GLN A 62 -25.29 5.36 12.93
C GLN A 62 -26.80 5.48 13.16
N GLU A 63 -27.34 4.63 14.04
CA GLU A 63 -28.80 4.55 14.30
C GLU A 63 -29.40 5.89 14.77
N HIS A 64 -28.67 6.62 15.61
CA HIS A 64 -29.12 7.87 16.24
C HIS A 64 -28.26 9.05 15.79
N ASN A 65 -28.32 9.36 14.50
CA ASN A 65 -27.57 10.47 13.93
C ASN A 65 -28.28 11.82 14.17
N PRO A 66 -27.70 12.74 14.97
CA PRO A 66 -28.35 14.01 15.34
C PRO A 66 -28.49 14.99 14.17
N PHE A 67 -27.75 14.78 13.08
CA PHE A 67 -27.72 15.68 11.92
C PHE A 67 -28.82 15.37 10.88
N LEU A 68 -29.57 14.27 11.04
CA LEU A 68 -30.65 13.90 10.11
C LEU A 68 -31.77 14.95 10.02
N THR A 69 -31.99 15.73 11.06
CA THR A 69 -33.02 16.79 11.09
C THR A 69 -32.53 18.13 10.55
N MET A 70 -31.23 18.30 10.28
CA MET A 70 -30.68 19.55 9.75
C MET A 70 -31.11 19.80 8.31
N ALA A 71 -31.36 21.06 7.94
CA ALA A 71 -31.73 21.40 6.57
C ALA A 71 -30.63 21.05 5.55
N ASP A 72 -29.37 21.36 5.89
CA ASP A 72 -28.20 21.16 5.02
C ASP A 72 -27.04 20.50 5.82
N PRO A 73 -27.07 19.16 5.97
CA PRO A 73 -26.04 18.43 6.70
C PRO A 73 -24.69 18.39 5.97
N LEU A 74 -24.65 18.60 4.64
CA LEU A 74 -23.41 18.64 3.88
C LEU A 74 -22.59 19.88 4.26
N ALA A 75 -23.21 21.06 4.24
CA ALA A 75 -22.56 22.30 4.64
C ALA A 75 -22.11 22.29 6.11
N GLU A 76 -22.86 21.64 7.00
CA GLU A 76 -22.46 21.48 8.40
C GLU A 76 -21.26 20.51 8.54
N GLY A 77 -21.21 19.44 7.74
CA GLY A 77 -20.06 18.55 7.66
C GLY A 77 -18.78 19.30 7.27
N ASP A 78 -18.84 20.14 6.24
CA ASP A 78 -17.71 20.97 5.79
C ASP A 78 -17.22 21.90 6.92
N ARG A 79 -18.16 22.55 7.61
CA ARG A 79 -17.85 23.45 8.74
C ARG A 79 -17.16 22.72 9.89
N LEU A 80 -17.65 21.54 10.26
CA LEU A 80 -17.11 20.72 11.35
C LEU A 80 -15.73 20.16 10.98
N MET A 81 -15.54 19.73 9.73
CA MET A 81 -14.27 19.26 9.19
C MET A 81 -13.20 20.36 9.28
N GLN A 82 -13.53 21.58 8.84
CA GLN A 82 -12.61 22.74 8.93
C GLN A 82 -12.26 23.12 10.38
N ALA A 83 -13.19 22.90 11.32
CA ALA A 83 -12.96 23.10 12.75
C ALA A 83 -12.15 21.97 13.42
N GLY A 84 -11.89 20.87 12.70
CA GLY A 84 -11.21 19.69 13.23
C GLY A 84 -12.09 18.75 14.06
N ASP A 85 -13.40 18.97 14.09
CA ASP A 85 -14.37 18.10 14.77
C ASP A 85 -14.78 16.93 13.86
N LEU A 86 -13.84 16.00 13.66
CA LEU A 86 -13.96 14.94 12.67
C LEU A 86 -15.11 13.96 12.98
N GLY A 87 -15.38 13.70 14.26
CA GLY A 87 -16.44 12.77 14.68
C GLY A 87 -17.82 13.29 14.32
N ASN A 88 -18.08 14.58 14.62
CA ASN A 88 -19.34 15.20 14.23
C ASN A 88 -19.41 15.45 12.72
N ALA A 89 -18.29 15.79 12.07
CA ALA A 89 -18.24 15.94 10.62
C ALA A 89 -18.64 14.65 9.89
N MET A 90 -18.15 13.49 10.36
CA MET A 90 -18.51 12.18 9.81
C MET A 90 -20.02 11.92 9.92
N LEU A 91 -20.63 12.18 11.09
CA LEU A 91 -22.07 12.02 11.27
C LEU A 91 -22.87 12.98 10.38
N ALA A 92 -22.42 14.22 10.20
CA ALA A 92 -23.06 15.17 9.31
C ALA A 92 -23.01 14.71 7.83
N TYR A 93 -21.87 14.22 7.35
CA TYR A 93 -21.78 13.65 6.01
C TYR A 93 -22.61 12.38 5.83
N GLU A 94 -22.65 11.50 6.83
CA GLU A 94 -23.54 10.33 6.81
C GLU A 94 -25.00 10.76 6.66
N ALA A 95 -25.44 11.81 7.37
CA ALA A 95 -26.79 12.35 7.22
C ALA A 95 -27.03 12.94 5.82
N ALA A 96 -26.02 13.56 5.20
CA ALA A 96 -26.10 14.05 3.83
C ALA A 96 -26.30 12.91 2.82
N VAL A 97 -25.50 11.83 2.92
CA VAL A 97 -25.64 10.64 2.07
C VAL A 97 -26.99 9.96 2.29
N GLN A 98 -27.49 9.89 3.52
CA GLN A 98 -28.83 9.36 3.79
C GLN A 98 -29.95 10.18 3.14
N LYS A 99 -29.79 11.50 3.04
CA LYS A 99 -30.76 12.39 2.39
C LYS A 99 -30.67 12.38 0.87
N ASN A 100 -29.45 12.32 0.34
CA ASN A 100 -29.20 12.23 -1.09
C ASN A 100 -28.19 11.11 -1.37
N PRO A 101 -28.64 9.85 -1.49
CA PRO A 101 -27.74 8.71 -1.73
C PRO A 101 -26.99 8.77 -3.07
N GLN A 102 -27.43 9.62 -4.01
CA GLN A 102 -26.83 9.81 -5.33
C GLN A 102 -26.07 11.15 -5.45
N ASP A 103 -25.78 11.81 -4.33
CA ASP A 103 -25.04 13.09 -4.32
C ASP A 103 -23.65 12.97 -4.97
N ALA A 104 -23.06 11.78 -4.89
CA ALA A 104 -21.76 11.47 -5.47
C ALA A 104 -21.79 11.20 -6.99
N GLU A 105 -22.89 11.48 -7.70
CA GLU A 105 -22.97 11.24 -9.15
C GLU A 105 -21.76 11.87 -9.89
N VAL A 106 -20.98 10.96 -10.48
CA VAL A 106 -19.84 11.27 -11.34
C VAL A 106 -20.40 11.87 -12.63
N LYS A 107 -20.03 13.12 -12.94
CA LYS A 107 -20.21 13.68 -14.28
C LYS A 107 -19.30 13.03 -15.30
#